data_AF-A0A943IVY1-F1
#
_entry.id   AF-A0A943IVY1-F1
#
_cell.length_a   1.000
_cell.length_b   1.000
_cell.length_c   1.000
_cell.angle_alpha   90.00
_cell.angle_beta   90.00
_cell.angle_gamma   90.00
#
_symmetry.space_group_name_H-M   'P 1'
#
loop_
_entity.id
_entity.type
_entity.pdbx_description
1 polymer ?
#
loop_
_entity_poly.entity_id
_entity_poly.type
_entity_poly.pdbx_seq_one_letter_code
_entity_poly.pdbx_strand_id
1 'polypeptide(L)'
;MIDYLEYCALQALCYIEYANFDNQAALNTNLTSDGFKQGGLGAGVTNLVWDKWTAYNGNNPIIYTYWSSEHNVGNGSTITKEFAIGGYNSDGSNFFVYPAIYRGILNFFGDIWTFVRDVAIINKDTNYNSVYLLKKGVNHSDITIDNIQDKCYFIGDQANTNNFITEFDFRFGPYFVPNKVGTNKKADYNWKRGNDGQDTDKTVRVLLLGGSADNGSGAGSGGFGSHWVQSASDANGGFFTTVKLD
;
A
#
# COMPACT_ATOMS: atom_id res chain seq x y z
N MET A 1 11.06 -10.34 -3.99
CA MET A 1 10.28 -9.26 -3.36
C MET A 1 10.01 -8.24 -4.43
N ILE A 2 8.79 -7.71 -4.51
CA ILE A 2 8.42 -6.70 -5.51
C ILE A 2 9.30 -5.44 -5.36
N ASP A 3 9.69 -4.85 -6.49
CA ASP A 3 10.32 -3.53 -6.50
C ASP A 3 9.33 -2.39 -6.76
N TYR A 4 9.79 -1.16 -6.55
CA TYR A 4 8.91 0.00 -6.60
C TYR A 4 8.40 0.29 -8.01
N LEU A 5 9.18 0.00 -9.05
CA LEU A 5 8.74 0.18 -10.43
C LEU A 5 7.67 -0.84 -10.80
N GLU A 6 7.85 -2.11 -10.42
CA GLU A 6 6.82 -3.15 -10.56
C GLU A 6 5.53 -2.74 -9.83
N TYR A 7 5.63 -2.25 -8.59
CA TYR A 7 4.47 -1.80 -7.82
C TYR A 7 3.79 -0.57 -8.45
N CYS A 8 4.56 0.44 -8.88
CA CYS A 8 4.04 1.62 -9.58
C CYS A 8 3.33 1.23 -10.87
N ALA A 9 3.83 0.23 -11.62
CA ALA A 9 3.17 -0.25 -12.82
C ALA A 9 1.79 -0.86 -12.49
N LEU A 10 1.67 -1.61 -11.40
CA LEU A 10 0.38 -2.16 -10.94
C LEU A 10 -0.58 -1.06 -10.48
N GLN A 11 -0.09 -0.07 -9.72
CA GLN A 11 -0.87 1.11 -9.31
C GLN A 11 -1.40 1.86 -10.53
N ALA A 12 -0.51 2.22 -11.47
CA ALA A 12 -0.87 2.93 -12.68
C ALA A 12 -1.92 2.16 -13.49
N LEU A 13 -1.74 0.85 -13.66
CA LEU A 13 -2.70 0.02 -14.38
C LEU A 13 -4.08 0.03 -13.70
N CYS A 14 -4.12 -0.11 -12.37
CA CYS A 14 -5.37 -0.06 -11.62
C CYS A 14 -6.05 1.33 -11.71
N TYR A 15 -5.29 2.41 -11.57
CA TYR A 15 -5.82 3.77 -11.64
C TYR A 15 -6.35 4.12 -13.02
N ILE A 16 -5.67 3.70 -14.09
CA ILE A 16 -6.11 3.92 -15.48
C ILE A 16 -7.35 3.07 -15.76
N GLU A 17 -7.34 1.80 -15.36
CA GLU A 17 -8.44 0.86 -15.65
C GLU A 17 -9.76 1.27 -15.00
N TYR A 18 -9.71 1.80 -13.77
CA TYR A 18 -10.89 2.27 -13.03
C TYR A 18 -11.11 3.79 -13.14
N ALA A 19 -10.23 4.51 -13.84
CA ALA A 19 -10.21 5.97 -13.95
C ALA A 19 -10.34 6.69 -12.59
N ASN A 20 -9.73 6.13 -11.55
CA ASN A 20 -9.92 6.54 -10.17
C ASN A 20 -8.69 6.20 -9.32
N PHE A 21 -8.27 7.13 -8.46
CA PHE A 21 -7.17 6.92 -7.51
C PHE A 21 -7.63 6.29 -6.19
N ASP A 22 -8.94 6.25 -5.89
CA ASP A 22 -9.47 5.56 -4.72
C ASP A 22 -9.75 4.09 -5.04
N ASN A 23 -8.79 3.20 -4.76
CA ASN A 23 -8.97 1.76 -5.03
C ASN A 23 -10.08 1.13 -4.17
N GLN A 24 -10.45 1.75 -3.04
CA GLN A 24 -11.52 1.27 -2.17
C GLN A 24 -12.91 1.71 -2.61
N ALA A 25 -13.02 2.55 -3.65
CA ALA A 25 -14.31 2.94 -4.19
C ALA A 25 -15.18 1.70 -4.46
N ALA A 26 -16.49 1.85 -4.24
CA ALA A 26 -17.43 0.76 -4.35
C ALA A 26 -17.28 0.03 -5.68
N LEU A 27 -17.26 -1.31 -5.64
CA LEU A 27 -17.18 -2.13 -6.83
C LEU A 27 -18.40 -1.86 -7.71
N ASN A 28 -18.16 -1.47 -8.96
CA ASN A 28 -19.20 -1.37 -9.98
C ASN A 28 -18.86 -2.32 -11.12
N THR A 29 -19.72 -3.31 -11.33
CA THR A 29 -19.54 -4.32 -12.38
C THR A 29 -20.00 -3.85 -13.75
N ASN A 30 -20.71 -2.73 -13.82
CA ASN A 30 -21.21 -2.17 -15.08
C ASN A 30 -20.14 -1.27 -15.71
N LEU A 31 -19.94 -1.46 -17.01
CA LEU A 31 -19.10 -0.57 -17.81
C LEU A 31 -19.84 0.76 -18.09
N THR A 32 -19.09 1.82 -18.37
CA THR A 32 -19.65 3.04 -18.98
C THR A 32 -20.21 2.72 -20.37
N SER A 33 -20.95 3.66 -20.97
CA SER A 33 -21.38 3.56 -22.37
C SER A 33 -20.23 3.32 -23.35
N ASP A 34 -19.03 3.79 -22.98
CA ASP A 34 -17.82 3.72 -23.78
C ASP A 34 -16.95 2.50 -23.43
N GLY A 35 -17.41 1.63 -22.52
CA GLY A 35 -16.76 0.37 -22.17
C GLY A 35 -15.72 0.44 -21.04
N PHE A 36 -15.63 1.56 -20.29
CA PHE A 36 -14.67 1.71 -19.20
C PHE A 36 -15.19 1.14 -17.87
N LYS A 37 -14.30 0.59 -17.03
CA LYS A 37 -14.67 0.20 -15.67
C LYS A 37 -14.89 1.44 -14.80
N GLN A 38 -15.65 1.27 -13.73
CA GLN A 38 -16.02 2.33 -12.79
C GLN A 38 -15.86 1.84 -11.35
N GLY A 39 -15.70 2.76 -10.41
CA GLY A 39 -15.60 2.45 -8.99
C GLY A 39 -14.18 2.03 -8.59
N GLY A 40 -14.07 0.93 -7.86
CA GLY A 40 -12.80 0.37 -7.39
C GLY A 40 -12.89 -1.13 -7.13
N LEU A 41 -11.98 -1.64 -6.30
CA LEU A 41 -11.94 -3.04 -5.87
C LEU A 41 -12.81 -3.31 -4.62
N GLY A 42 -13.44 -2.27 -4.07
CA GLY A 42 -14.11 -2.31 -2.78
C GLY A 42 -13.12 -2.26 -1.61
N ALA A 43 -13.64 -2.24 -0.38
CA ALA A 43 -12.82 -2.04 0.81
C ALA A 43 -11.85 -3.20 1.13
N GLY A 44 -11.99 -4.39 0.54
CA GLY A 44 -11.16 -5.50 0.98
C GLY A 44 -11.47 -5.88 2.43
N VAL A 45 -10.40 -5.98 3.23
CA VAL A 45 -10.46 -6.24 4.67
C VAL A 45 -10.14 -5.00 5.52
N THR A 46 -10.10 -3.80 4.95
CA THR A 46 -9.59 -2.57 5.60
C THR A 46 -10.44 -2.03 6.75
N ASN A 47 -11.58 -2.66 7.05
CA ASN A 47 -12.53 -2.22 8.06
C ASN A 47 -12.53 -3.08 9.33
N LEU A 48 -11.46 -3.84 9.56
CA LEU A 48 -11.28 -4.52 10.85
C LEU A 48 -10.97 -3.50 11.95
N VAL A 49 -11.26 -3.89 13.19
CA VAL A 49 -10.99 -3.13 14.40
C VAL A 49 -9.72 -3.72 15.00
N TRP A 50 -8.71 -2.89 15.26
CA TRP A 50 -7.39 -3.30 15.75
C TRP A 50 -7.46 -4.34 16.87
N ASP A 51 -8.19 -4.04 17.95
CA ASP A 51 -8.27 -4.93 19.13
C ASP A 51 -8.96 -6.26 18.80
N LYS A 52 -9.94 -6.26 17.90
CA LYS A 52 -10.62 -7.49 17.47
C LYS A 52 -9.74 -8.34 16.55
N TRP A 53 -9.01 -7.70 15.64
CA TRP A 53 -8.04 -8.39 14.79
C TRP A 53 -6.91 -9.00 15.62
N THR A 54 -6.42 -8.23 16.62
CA THR A 54 -5.45 -8.71 17.62
C THR A 54 -5.98 -9.94 18.35
N ALA A 55 -7.22 -9.90 18.86
CA ALA A 55 -7.83 -11.03 19.55
C ALA A 55 -8.10 -12.25 18.65
N TYR A 56 -8.42 -12.00 17.37
CA TYR A 56 -8.74 -13.05 16.40
C TYR A 56 -7.49 -13.85 16.01
N ASN A 57 -6.40 -13.19 15.64
CA ASN A 57 -5.18 -13.88 15.19
C ASN A 57 -3.87 -13.12 15.44
N GLY A 58 -3.85 -12.11 16.32
CA GLY A 58 -2.65 -11.33 16.63
C GLY A 58 -2.19 -10.42 15.48
N ASN A 59 -3.13 -9.81 14.75
CA ASN A 59 -2.85 -8.91 13.63
C ASN A 59 -2.14 -9.57 12.44
N ASN A 60 -2.29 -10.88 12.28
CA ASN A 60 -1.75 -11.62 11.14
C ASN A 60 -2.67 -11.51 9.92
N PRO A 61 -2.15 -11.79 8.69
CA PRO A 61 -2.95 -11.73 7.46
C PRO A 61 -4.27 -12.51 7.57
N ILE A 62 -5.33 -11.94 7.01
CA ILE A 62 -6.70 -12.44 7.15
C ILE A 62 -7.05 -13.42 6.03
N ILE A 63 -6.77 -13.06 4.78
CA ILE A 63 -7.17 -13.88 3.64
C ILE A 63 -6.09 -14.92 3.34
N TYR A 64 -6.50 -16.18 3.22
CA TYR A 64 -5.59 -17.27 2.87
C TYR A 64 -4.99 -17.07 1.47
N THR A 65 -3.69 -17.32 1.33
CA THR A 65 -2.95 -17.16 0.06
C THR A 65 -3.53 -17.98 -1.09
N TYR A 66 -4.21 -19.08 -0.80
CA TYR A 66 -4.84 -19.96 -1.79
C TYR A 66 -6.31 -19.60 -2.09
N TRP A 67 -6.93 -18.63 -1.39
CA TRP A 67 -8.36 -18.35 -1.51
C TRP A 67 -8.79 -18.03 -2.94
N SER A 68 -7.99 -17.23 -3.66
CA SER A 68 -8.25 -16.88 -5.07
C SER A 68 -8.25 -18.09 -5.99
N SER A 69 -7.41 -19.10 -5.71
CA SER A 69 -7.33 -20.34 -6.47
C SER A 69 -8.51 -21.27 -6.17
N GLU A 70 -8.87 -21.43 -4.89
CA GLU A 70 -10.02 -22.23 -4.45
C GLU A 70 -11.33 -21.74 -5.06
N HIS A 71 -11.44 -20.42 -5.25
CA HIS A 71 -12.64 -19.79 -5.77
C HIS A 71 -12.61 -19.54 -7.29
N ASN A 72 -11.56 -20.03 -7.98
CA ASN A 72 -11.34 -19.87 -9.42
C ASN A 72 -11.41 -18.41 -9.90
N VAL A 73 -10.82 -17.49 -9.12
CA VAL A 73 -10.78 -16.05 -9.47
C VAL A 73 -9.86 -15.79 -10.67
N GLY A 74 -8.75 -16.53 -10.76
CA GLY A 74 -7.74 -16.34 -11.80
C GLY A 74 -7.24 -14.90 -11.84
N ASN A 75 -7.22 -14.31 -13.04
CA ASN A 75 -6.84 -12.91 -13.26
C ASN A 75 -8.01 -11.91 -13.11
N GLY A 76 -9.11 -12.33 -12.49
CA GLY A 76 -10.25 -11.45 -12.23
C GLY A 76 -9.90 -10.35 -11.21
N SER A 77 -10.50 -9.16 -11.41
CA SER A 77 -10.43 -8.03 -10.45
C SER A 77 -11.80 -7.64 -9.90
N THR A 78 -12.83 -8.41 -10.23
CA THR A 78 -14.22 -8.18 -9.82
C THR A 78 -14.62 -9.32 -8.90
N ILE A 79 -14.55 -9.09 -7.59
CA ILE A 79 -14.81 -10.12 -6.58
C ILE A 79 -16.24 -10.02 -6.11
N THR A 80 -17.03 -11.05 -6.43
CA THR A 80 -18.44 -11.19 -6.03
C THR A 80 -18.65 -12.27 -4.97
N LYS A 81 -17.58 -12.94 -4.56
CA LYS A 81 -17.60 -13.96 -3.51
C LYS A 81 -17.04 -13.37 -2.23
N GLU A 82 -17.79 -13.55 -1.15
CA GLU A 82 -17.39 -13.13 0.19
C GLU A 82 -16.42 -14.13 0.83
N PHE A 83 -15.58 -13.61 1.73
CA PHE A 83 -14.77 -14.37 2.67
C PHE A 83 -15.37 -14.21 4.07
N ALA A 84 -15.60 -15.32 4.76
CA ALA A 84 -16.13 -15.32 6.11
C ALA A 84 -14.99 -15.34 7.14
N ILE A 85 -14.90 -14.30 7.96
CA ILE A 85 -14.05 -14.28 9.15
C ILE A 85 -14.89 -14.78 10.32
N GLY A 86 -14.81 -16.09 10.59
CA GLY A 86 -15.55 -16.73 11.67
C GLY A 86 -15.02 -16.35 13.06
N GLY A 87 -15.90 -16.13 14.03
CA GLY A 87 -15.49 -15.79 15.41
C GLY A 87 -14.91 -14.38 15.59
N TYR A 88 -14.96 -13.53 14.55
CA TYR A 88 -14.57 -12.13 14.65
C TYR A 88 -15.61 -11.26 15.39
N ASN A 89 -16.90 -11.53 15.15
CA ASN A 89 -17.97 -10.84 15.88
C ASN A 89 -18.17 -11.47 17.27
N SER A 90 -18.42 -10.62 18.27
CA SER A 90 -18.59 -11.04 19.66
C SER A 90 -19.86 -11.88 19.90
N ASP A 91 -20.83 -11.84 18.99
CA ASP A 91 -22.06 -12.65 19.01
C ASP A 91 -21.89 -14.02 18.33
N GLY A 92 -20.69 -14.35 17.84
CA GLY A 92 -20.38 -15.60 17.15
C GLY A 92 -20.76 -15.63 15.67
N SER A 93 -21.34 -14.56 15.12
CA SER A 93 -21.62 -14.45 13.68
C SER A 93 -20.33 -14.26 12.87
N ASN A 94 -20.39 -14.63 11.58
CA ASN A 94 -19.30 -14.37 10.65
C ASN A 94 -19.26 -12.88 10.29
N PHE A 95 -18.06 -12.32 10.17
CA PHE A 95 -17.85 -11.03 9.52
C PHE A 95 -17.44 -11.27 8.07
N PHE A 96 -18.19 -10.71 7.14
CA PHE A 96 -18.00 -10.95 5.71
C PHE A 96 -17.28 -9.79 5.05
N VAL A 97 -16.29 -10.13 4.23
CA VAL A 97 -15.46 -9.19 3.45
C VAL A 97 -15.33 -9.68 2.02
N TYR A 98 -14.97 -8.79 1.11
CA TYR A 98 -14.68 -9.15 -0.28
C TYR A 98 -13.20 -8.88 -0.53
N PRO A 99 -12.35 -9.91 -0.70
CA PRO A 99 -10.91 -9.71 -0.89
C PRO A 99 -10.60 -8.73 -2.03
N ALA A 100 -9.69 -7.79 -1.80
CA ALA A 100 -9.26 -6.84 -2.81
C ALA A 100 -8.26 -7.50 -3.76
N ILE A 101 -8.75 -8.13 -4.83
CA ILE A 101 -7.93 -8.83 -5.81
C ILE A 101 -7.79 -8.00 -7.07
N TYR A 102 -6.57 -7.87 -7.57
CA TYR A 102 -6.30 -7.18 -8.84
C TYR A 102 -5.45 -8.05 -9.76
N ARG A 103 -6.00 -8.50 -10.89
CA ARG A 103 -5.29 -9.28 -11.92
C ARG A 103 -4.51 -10.48 -11.35
N GLY A 104 -5.13 -11.20 -10.43
CA GLY A 104 -4.53 -12.37 -9.76
C GLY A 104 -3.68 -12.05 -8.53
N ILE A 105 -3.44 -10.77 -8.23
CA ILE A 105 -2.78 -10.33 -6.99
C ILE A 105 -3.83 -10.34 -5.89
N LEU A 106 -3.76 -11.34 -5.02
CA LEU A 106 -4.56 -11.40 -3.80
C LEU A 106 -4.15 -10.30 -2.84
N ASN A 107 -5.13 -9.60 -2.25
CA ASN A 107 -4.91 -8.51 -1.30
C ASN A 107 -3.95 -7.45 -1.84
N PHE A 108 -4.28 -6.88 -3.01
CA PHE A 108 -3.48 -5.83 -3.63
C PHE A 108 -3.21 -4.66 -2.67
N PHE A 109 -4.12 -4.44 -1.71
CA PHE A 109 -3.95 -3.54 -0.58
C PHE A 109 -4.73 -4.05 0.65
N GLY A 110 -4.44 -3.47 1.82
CA GLY A 110 -5.39 -3.41 2.93
C GLY A 110 -5.51 -4.63 3.84
N ASP A 111 -4.82 -5.75 3.57
CA ASP A 111 -4.72 -6.86 4.54
C ASP A 111 -3.53 -6.60 5.48
N ILE A 112 -2.34 -6.50 4.89
CA ILE A 112 -1.09 -6.13 5.55
C ILE A 112 -0.32 -5.12 4.71
N TRP A 113 0.54 -4.34 5.36
CA TRP A 113 1.50 -3.48 4.70
C TRP A 113 2.46 -4.29 3.82
N THR A 114 2.72 -3.79 2.62
CA THR A 114 3.69 -4.38 1.68
C THR A 114 4.99 -3.62 1.71
N PHE A 115 6.07 -4.28 2.12
CA PHE A 115 7.43 -3.77 2.00
C PHE A 115 7.90 -3.77 0.54
N VAL A 116 8.47 -2.65 0.11
CA VAL A 116 9.07 -2.49 -1.22
C VAL A 116 10.59 -2.46 -1.12
N ARG A 117 11.27 -3.29 -1.92
CA ARG A 117 12.67 -3.65 -1.65
C ARG A 117 13.72 -2.56 -1.89
N ASP A 118 13.44 -1.60 -2.77
CA ASP A 118 14.45 -0.74 -3.38
C ASP A 118 14.16 0.75 -3.22
N VAL A 119 13.46 1.13 -2.13
CA VAL A 119 13.22 2.54 -1.79
C VAL A 119 13.89 2.92 -0.47
N ALA A 120 14.61 4.04 -0.49
CA ALA A 120 15.17 4.68 0.69
C ALA A 120 14.52 6.06 0.89
N ILE A 121 14.15 6.38 2.13
CA ILE A 121 13.51 7.65 2.47
C ILE A 121 14.30 8.33 3.58
N ILE A 122 14.59 9.62 3.40
CA ILE A 122 15.28 10.44 4.40
C ILE A 122 14.39 11.62 4.75
N ASN A 123 14.14 11.82 6.05
CA ASN A 123 13.52 13.05 6.51
C ASN A 123 14.50 14.21 6.29
N LYS A 124 14.09 15.21 5.49
CA LYS A 124 14.94 16.35 5.19
C LYS A 124 14.80 17.44 6.25
N ASP A 125 13.55 17.80 6.54
CA ASP A 125 13.15 18.78 7.55
C ASP A 125 11.64 18.65 7.87
N THR A 126 11.04 19.70 8.41
CA THR A 126 9.61 19.77 8.77
C THR A 126 8.66 19.75 7.58
N ASN A 127 9.15 20.00 6.36
CA ASN A 127 8.31 20.21 5.19
C ASN A 127 8.15 18.92 4.37
N TYR A 128 9.23 18.16 4.16
CA TYR A 128 9.22 16.97 3.31
C TYR A 128 10.25 15.90 3.70
N ASN A 129 10.00 14.69 3.21
CA ASN A 129 10.99 13.61 3.15
C ASN A 129 11.44 13.44 1.70
N SER A 130 12.74 13.29 1.47
CA SER A 130 13.26 12.95 0.15
C SER A 130 13.18 11.44 -0.07
N VAL A 131 12.62 11.03 -1.20
CA VAL A 131 12.42 9.64 -1.58
C VAL A 131 13.39 9.28 -2.71
N TYR A 132 14.01 8.11 -2.57
CA TYR A 132 15.05 7.65 -3.46
C TYR A 132 14.81 6.21 -3.90
N LEU A 133 15.09 5.93 -5.17
CA LEU A 133 15.14 4.59 -5.74
C LEU A 133 16.59 4.08 -5.74
N LEU A 134 16.84 2.89 -5.21
CA LEU A 134 18.18 2.31 -5.18
C LEU A 134 18.68 2.01 -6.60
N LYS A 135 19.97 2.25 -6.86
CA LYS A 135 20.61 1.83 -8.11
C LYS A 135 20.68 0.30 -8.16
N LYS A 136 20.71 -0.25 -9.38
CA LYS A 136 20.80 -1.69 -9.62
C LYS A 136 22.00 -2.30 -8.86
N GLY A 137 21.74 -3.36 -8.09
CA GLY A 137 22.76 -4.10 -7.34
C GLY A 137 23.12 -3.49 -5.99
N VAL A 138 22.51 -2.37 -5.60
CA VAL A 138 22.67 -1.79 -4.26
C VAL A 138 21.69 -2.44 -3.31
N ASN A 139 22.17 -2.84 -2.12
CA ASN A 139 21.29 -3.30 -1.04
C ASN A 139 20.88 -2.13 -0.15
N HIS A 140 19.68 -2.20 0.41
CA HIS A 140 19.17 -1.19 1.35
C HIS A 140 20.06 -1.05 2.59
N SER A 141 20.62 -2.15 3.10
CA SER A 141 21.57 -2.16 4.21
C SER A 141 22.85 -1.36 3.96
N ASP A 142 23.19 -1.10 2.70
CA ASP A 142 24.40 -0.37 2.33
C ASP A 142 24.17 1.14 2.23
N ILE A 143 22.93 1.59 2.38
CA ILE A 143 22.53 2.99 2.27
C ILE A 143 22.73 3.71 3.60
N THR A 144 23.42 4.84 3.53
CA THR A 144 23.53 5.81 4.62
C THR A 144 23.13 7.18 4.09
N ILE A 145 22.89 8.12 5.00
CA ILE A 145 22.61 9.52 4.63
C ILE A 145 23.73 10.11 3.76
N ASP A 146 24.98 9.76 4.09
CA ASP A 146 26.15 10.35 3.44
C ASP A 146 26.39 9.80 2.04
N ASN A 147 25.99 8.55 1.77
CA ASN A 147 26.27 7.87 0.49
C ASN A 147 25.03 7.77 -0.44
N ILE A 148 23.85 8.23 0.01
CA ILE A 148 22.60 7.99 -0.71
C ILE A 148 22.60 8.57 -2.13
N GLN A 149 23.25 9.72 -2.35
CA GLN A 149 23.32 10.36 -3.67
C GLN A 149 24.19 9.56 -4.66
N ASP A 150 25.18 8.82 -4.14
CA ASP A 150 26.02 7.94 -4.96
C ASP A 150 25.33 6.62 -5.28
N LYS A 151 24.43 6.17 -4.40
CA LYS A 151 23.83 4.83 -4.44
C LYS A 151 22.39 4.78 -4.92
N CYS A 152 21.70 5.90 -4.99
CA CYS A 152 20.30 5.97 -5.36
C CYS A 152 20.03 7.07 -6.40
N TYR A 153 18.85 7.04 -6.98
CA TYR A 153 18.27 8.12 -7.78
C TYR A 153 17.23 8.83 -6.91
N PHE A 154 17.30 10.16 -6.82
CA PHE A 154 16.23 10.94 -6.23
C PHE A 154 14.99 10.88 -7.13
N ILE A 155 13.83 10.57 -6.56
CA ILE A 155 12.59 10.34 -7.32
C ILE A 155 11.41 11.20 -6.88
N GLY A 156 11.52 11.93 -5.78
CA GLY A 156 10.50 12.90 -5.39
C GLY A 156 10.54 13.29 -3.91
N ASP A 157 9.69 14.26 -3.58
CA ASP A 157 9.51 14.74 -2.22
C ASP A 157 8.14 14.31 -1.68
N GLN A 158 8.16 13.50 -0.62
CA GLN A 158 6.99 13.11 0.14
C GLN A 158 6.62 14.23 1.12
N ALA A 159 5.34 14.62 1.19
CA ALA A 159 4.83 15.53 2.20
C ALA A 159 5.14 15.00 3.60
N ASN A 160 5.67 15.85 4.49
CA ASN A 160 5.93 15.47 5.89
C ASN A 160 4.71 15.68 6.81
N THR A 161 3.52 15.31 6.34
CA THR A 161 2.25 15.46 7.08
C THR A 161 1.38 14.23 6.89
N ASN A 162 0.79 13.74 7.99
CA ASN A 162 -0.19 12.65 7.94
C ASN A 162 -1.53 13.16 7.41
N ASN A 163 -1.92 12.79 6.18
CA ASN A 163 -3.26 13.06 5.63
C ASN A 163 -3.51 12.31 4.32
N PHE A 164 -4.72 12.45 3.75
CA PHE A 164 -5.03 11.91 2.43
C PHE A 164 -4.25 12.62 1.33
N ILE A 165 -3.79 11.85 0.36
CA ILE A 165 -2.98 12.32 -0.76
C ILE A 165 -3.87 13.10 -1.72
N THR A 166 -3.42 14.28 -2.10
CA THR A 166 -4.09 15.17 -3.07
C THR A 166 -3.29 15.38 -4.35
N GLU A 167 -1.99 15.12 -4.31
CA GLU A 167 -1.09 15.25 -5.46
C GLU A 167 0.11 14.31 -5.30
N PHE A 168 0.48 13.64 -6.39
CA PHE A 168 1.72 12.86 -6.50
C PHE A 168 2.81 13.70 -7.19
N ASP A 169 4.07 13.41 -6.87
CA ASP A 169 5.24 14.02 -7.47
C ASP A 169 5.69 13.28 -8.74
N PHE A 170 5.22 13.73 -9.90
CA PHE A 170 5.61 13.13 -11.19
C PHE A 170 6.80 13.81 -11.87
N ARG A 171 7.56 14.66 -11.17
CA ARG A 171 8.69 15.40 -11.76
C ARG A 171 9.76 14.48 -12.35
N PHE A 172 9.93 13.29 -11.79
CA PHE A 172 11.02 12.38 -12.13
C PHE A 172 10.56 11.07 -12.81
N GLY A 173 9.26 10.89 -13.00
CA GLY A 173 8.67 9.69 -13.59
C GLY A 173 7.33 9.33 -12.95
N PRO A 174 6.72 8.19 -13.33
CA PRO A 174 5.46 7.71 -12.77
C PRO A 174 5.65 7.09 -11.37
N TYR A 175 6.38 7.79 -10.50
CA TYR A 175 6.56 7.42 -9.10
C TYR A 175 5.42 8.05 -8.29
N PHE A 176 4.61 7.22 -7.64
CA PHE A 176 3.48 7.68 -6.83
C PHE A 176 3.93 8.16 -5.44
N VAL A 177 4.88 9.11 -5.41
CA VAL A 177 5.36 9.75 -4.19
C VAL A 177 4.38 10.87 -3.81
N PRO A 178 3.80 10.90 -2.61
CA PRO A 178 2.76 11.88 -2.28
C PRO A 178 3.35 13.26 -1.96
N ASN A 179 3.19 14.23 -2.86
CA ASN A 179 3.75 15.58 -2.72
C ASN A 179 2.88 16.51 -1.86
N LYS A 180 1.56 16.37 -1.96
CA LYS A 180 0.60 17.18 -1.21
C LYS A 180 -0.47 16.30 -0.60
N VAL A 181 -0.92 16.73 0.57
CA VAL A 181 -1.92 16.01 1.37
C VAL A 181 -2.95 16.99 1.93
N GLY A 182 -4.15 16.51 2.24
CA GLY A 182 -5.23 17.32 2.79
C GLY A 182 -6.47 16.49 3.08
N THR A 183 -7.53 17.14 3.57
CA THR A 183 -8.77 16.46 3.98
C THR A 183 -9.63 15.97 2.82
N ASN A 184 -9.46 16.53 1.62
CA ASN A 184 -10.18 16.13 0.42
C ASN A 184 -9.49 14.93 -0.22
N LYS A 185 -9.89 13.72 0.17
CA LYS A 185 -9.34 12.48 -0.36
C LYS A 185 -9.42 12.46 -1.89
N LYS A 186 -8.25 12.42 -2.55
CA LYS A 186 -8.15 12.09 -3.98
C LYS A 186 -7.55 10.70 -4.18
N ALA A 187 -6.52 10.37 -3.40
CA ALA A 187 -5.94 9.04 -3.31
C ALA A 187 -5.88 8.60 -1.84
N ASP A 188 -5.14 7.54 -1.55
CA ASP A 188 -5.04 6.95 -0.21
C ASP A 188 -4.24 7.84 0.76
N TYR A 189 -3.73 7.29 1.86
CA TYR A 189 -3.15 8.08 2.95
C TYR A 189 -1.62 8.11 2.93
N ASN A 190 -1.06 9.28 3.22
CA ASN A 190 0.37 9.48 3.43
C ASN A 190 0.69 9.34 4.92
N TRP A 191 1.45 8.31 5.28
CA TRP A 191 1.89 8.04 6.65
C TRP A 191 3.38 8.39 6.79
N LYS A 192 3.66 9.45 7.56
CA LYS A 192 5.01 9.83 7.98
C LYS A 192 5.31 9.34 9.38
N ARG A 193 6.58 9.43 9.78
CA ARG A 193 7.00 9.09 11.15
C ARG A 193 6.57 10.15 12.17
N GLY A 194 5.96 9.69 13.25
CA GLY A 194 5.80 10.45 14.50
C GLY A 194 4.75 11.56 14.47
N ASN A 195 4.64 12.28 15.59
CA ASN A 195 3.92 13.56 15.70
C ASN A 195 4.88 14.69 15.32
N ASP A 196 4.38 15.89 15.03
CA ASP A 196 5.10 17.00 14.36
C ASP A 196 6.28 17.63 15.14
N GLY A 197 6.87 16.89 16.08
CA GLY A 197 8.20 17.13 16.64
C GLY A 197 9.23 16.33 15.85
N GLN A 198 10.08 17.05 15.13
CA GLN A 198 11.26 16.55 14.43
C GLN A 198 11.94 15.42 15.20
N ASP A 199 11.85 14.21 14.68
CA ASP A 199 12.85 13.23 15.03
C ASP A 199 14.16 13.72 14.42
N THR A 200 15.06 14.17 15.28
CA THR A 200 16.49 14.40 14.96
C THR A 200 17.17 13.14 14.39
N ASP A 201 16.46 12.01 14.42
CA ASP A 201 16.81 10.77 13.76
C ASP A 201 16.63 10.84 12.24
N LYS A 202 17.77 11.10 11.58
CA LYS A 202 17.95 11.07 10.12
C LYS A 202 18.07 9.64 9.54
N THR A 203 17.68 8.59 10.26
CA THR A 203 17.80 7.20 9.79
C THR A 203 17.14 7.01 8.43
N VAL A 204 17.80 6.21 7.60
CA VAL A 204 17.28 5.76 6.30
C VAL A 204 16.08 4.85 6.53
N ARG A 205 14.95 5.23 5.95
CA ARG A 205 13.69 4.50 6.07
C ARG A 205 13.37 3.69 4.83
N VAL A 206 12.50 2.73 5.02
CA VAL A 206 11.96 1.85 3.98
C VAL A 206 10.58 2.34 3.58
N LEU A 207 10.09 1.88 2.42
CA LEU A 207 8.74 2.14 1.97
C LEU A 207 7.83 0.95 2.26
N LEU A 208 6.69 1.26 2.88
CA LEU A 208 5.53 0.38 2.97
C LEU A 208 4.41 0.92 2.06
N LEU A 209 3.70 0.02 1.38
CA LEU A 209 2.54 0.35 0.54
C LEU A 209 1.31 -0.47 0.93
N GLY A 210 0.12 0.00 0.56
CA GLY A 210 -1.12 -0.79 0.63
C GLY A 210 -1.98 -0.57 1.87
N GLY A 211 -1.39 -0.31 3.04
CA GLY A 211 -2.12 -0.30 4.31
C GLY A 211 -2.47 -1.71 4.81
N SER A 212 -3.04 -1.75 6.01
CA SER A 212 -3.44 -2.97 6.73
C SER A 212 -4.93 -2.96 7.09
N ALA A 213 -5.40 -4.08 7.62
CA ALA A 213 -6.83 -4.37 7.80
C ALA A 213 -7.58 -3.42 8.74
N ASP A 214 -6.91 -2.59 9.54
CA ASP A 214 -7.53 -1.61 10.43
C ASP A 214 -7.44 -0.15 9.91
N ASN A 215 -6.79 0.09 8.78
CA ASN A 215 -6.49 1.47 8.35
C ASN A 215 -7.67 2.17 7.66
N GLY A 216 -8.81 1.49 7.49
CA GLY A 216 -10.02 2.06 6.92
C GLY A 216 -9.79 2.72 5.58
N SER A 217 -10.30 3.94 5.42
CA SER A 217 -10.20 4.73 4.18
C SER A 217 -8.77 5.15 3.81
N GLY A 218 -7.80 4.98 4.71
CA GLY A 218 -6.39 5.31 4.45
C GLY A 218 -5.58 4.19 3.80
N ALA A 219 -6.11 2.97 3.76
CA ALA A 219 -5.56 1.88 2.95
C ALA A 219 -5.90 2.03 1.47
N GLY A 220 -5.24 1.25 0.63
CA GLY A 220 -5.32 1.33 -0.83
C GLY A 220 -3.93 1.24 -1.42
N SER A 221 -3.81 0.97 -2.72
CA SER A 221 -2.49 0.71 -3.32
C SER A 221 -1.55 1.90 -3.17
N GLY A 222 -2.07 3.12 -3.10
CA GLY A 222 -1.32 4.36 -2.86
C GLY A 222 -1.06 4.69 -1.40
N GLY A 223 -1.54 3.88 -0.45
CA GLY A 223 -1.28 4.09 0.99
C GLY A 223 0.21 4.05 1.23
N PHE A 224 0.83 5.19 1.56
CA PHE A 224 2.27 5.39 1.49
C PHE A 224 2.87 5.53 2.88
N GLY A 225 3.57 4.50 3.35
CA GLY A 225 4.18 4.45 4.67
C GLY A 225 5.68 4.66 4.65
N SER A 226 6.16 5.72 5.32
CA SER A 226 7.59 6.04 5.42
C SER A 226 8.12 6.07 6.85
N HIS A 227 7.47 5.38 7.78
CA HIS A 227 7.83 5.44 9.20
C HIS A 227 8.80 4.33 9.64
N TRP A 228 8.90 3.22 8.90
CA TRP A 228 9.74 2.06 9.28
C TRP A 228 11.22 2.27 8.98
N VAL A 229 12.05 1.80 9.90
CA VAL A 229 13.47 1.50 9.66
C VAL A 229 13.61 0.06 9.18
N GLN A 230 14.76 -0.31 8.64
CA GLN A 230 14.99 -1.67 8.12
C GLN A 230 14.80 -2.78 9.17
N SER A 231 15.14 -2.51 10.44
CA SER A 231 15.01 -3.49 11.53
C SER A 231 13.59 -3.56 12.13
N ALA A 232 12.65 -2.74 11.65
CA ALA A 232 11.28 -2.79 12.12
C ALA A 232 10.58 -4.06 11.61
N SER A 233 9.75 -4.64 12.47
CA SER A 233 8.94 -5.82 12.15
C SER A 233 7.64 -5.76 12.93
N ASP A 234 6.55 -6.13 12.28
CA ASP A 234 5.21 -6.25 12.88
C ASP A 234 4.44 -7.35 12.15
N ALA A 235 3.43 -7.94 12.80
CA ALA A 235 2.61 -9.01 12.23
C ALA A 235 1.79 -8.54 11.01
N ASN A 236 1.48 -7.25 10.95
CA ASN A 236 0.76 -6.61 9.85
C ASN A 236 1.69 -6.05 8.75
N GLY A 237 2.95 -6.49 8.70
CA GLY A 237 3.90 -6.16 7.63
C GLY A 237 4.39 -7.41 6.90
N GLY A 238 4.38 -7.37 5.56
CA GLY A 238 4.82 -8.45 4.71
C GLY A 238 5.35 -7.96 3.37
N PHE A 239 5.33 -8.82 2.35
CA PHE A 239 5.81 -8.47 1.01
C PHE A 239 5.23 -9.40 -0.06
N PHE A 240 5.19 -8.92 -1.30
CA PHE A 240 4.95 -9.78 -2.45
C PHE A 240 6.25 -10.46 -2.90
N THR A 241 6.20 -11.77 -3.10
CA THR A 241 7.23 -12.50 -3.83
C THR A 241 6.96 -12.39 -5.33
N THR A 242 7.98 -12.05 -6.09
CA THR A 242 7.96 -12.07 -7.55
C THR A 242 8.77 -13.27 -8.02
N VAL A 243 8.21 -14.07 -8.93
CA VAL A 243 8.89 -15.18 -9.59
C VAL A 243 9.13 -14.75 -11.04
N LYS A 244 10.38 -14.76 -11.47
CA LYS A 244 10.70 -14.66 -12.89
C LYS A 244 10.48 -16.04 -13.48
N LEU A 245 9.50 -16.14 -14.37
CA LEU A 245 9.37 -17.30 -15.23
C LEU A 245 10.45 -17.16 -16.30
N ASP A 246 11.40 -18.07 -16.29
CA ASP A 246 12.51 -18.21 -17.23
C ASP A 246 12.06 -18.78 -18.59
#